data_AF-A0A948GY07-F1
#
_entry.id   AF-A0A948GY07-F1
#
_cell.length_a   1.000
_cell.length_b   1.000
_cell.length_c   1.000
_cell.angle_alpha   90.00
_cell.angle_beta   90.00
_cell.angle_gamma   90.00
#
_symmetry.space_group_name_H-M   'P 1'
#
loop_
_entity.id
_entity.type
_entity.pdbx_description
1 polymer ?
#
loop_
_entity_poly.entity_id
_entity_poly.type
_entity_poly.pdbx_seq_one_letter_code
_entity_poly.pdbx_strand_id
1 'polypeptide(L)'
;MIRGGKGGAKTAHSGLRFESRVAMQSLLAYLPDYSVKEDNVYFKNEKVAEFYGKNKLYKNLLEANNIDYSDIISKKLLPDEAILILTGKTLYIIEIKFQEVSGSVDEKLQTCDFKNRQYNRLLAPLGIKVKYVYILNEWFKKPEYKDVLKYVDSVGCYYFFYELPLSFLGLPEPVK
;
A
#
# COMPACT_ATOMS: atom_id res chain seq x y z
N MET A 1 16.74 13.70 -15.09
CA MET A 1 15.73 13.00 -15.91
C MET A 1 14.96 12.03 -15.03
N ILE A 2 13.86 12.47 -14.41
CA ILE A 2 12.69 11.67 -14.01
C ILE A 2 11.52 12.65 -14.08
N ARG A 3 10.62 12.47 -15.04
CA ARG A 3 9.43 13.32 -15.25
C ARG A 3 8.36 12.45 -15.90
N GLY A 4 7.22 12.31 -15.24
CA GLY A 4 5.99 11.74 -15.80
C GLY A 4 6.00 10.21 -15.86
N GLY A 5 5.19 9.58 -15.02
CA GLY A 5 4.91 8.15 -15.10
C GLY A 5 4.51 7.77 -16.52
N LYS A 6 5.33 6.91 -17.14
CA LYS A 6 5.04 6.29 -18.42
C LYS A 6 3.99 5.21 -18.20
N GLY A 7 2.75 5.54 -18.50
CA GLY A 7 1.84 4.55 -19.09
C GLY A 7 2.29 4.31 -20.53
N GLY A 8 2.65 3.07 -20.86
CA GLY A 8 2.80 2.60 -22.24
C GLY A 8 4.17 2.02 -22.59
N ALA A 9 4.33 0.71 -22.39
CA ALA A 9 5.05 -0.21 -23.26
C ALA A 9 4.91 -1.63 -22.68
N LYS A 10 4.71 -2.65 -23.53
CA LYS A 10 4.72 -4.06 -23.13
C LYS A 10 6.02 -4.40 -22.38
N THR A 11 5.95 -4.61 -21.07
CA THR A 11 7.04 -5.21 -20.29
C THR A 11 6.45 -6.13 -19.23
N ALA A 12 6.68 -7.42 -19.45
CA ALA A 12 6.57 -8.57 -18.55
C ALA A 12 5.90 -8.38 -17.17
N HIS A 13 4.78 -9.08 -16.97
CA HIS A 13 4.04 -9.27 -15.71
C HIS A 13 4.91 -9.46 -14.43
N SER A 14 5.19 -8.40 -13.65
CA SER A 14 5.80 -8.51 -12.32
C SER A 14 5.18 -7.56 -11.26
N GLY A 15 3.88 -7.26 -11.37
CA GLY A 15 3.12 -6.48 -10.40
C GLY A 15 1.83 -7.14 -9.97
N LEU A 16 1.27 -6.68 -8.84
CA LEU A 16 -0.02 -7.11 -8.32
C LEU A 16 -1.13 -6.31 -9.02
N ARG A 17 -1.92 -6.98 -9.86
CA ARG A 17 -3.00 -6.36 -10.63
C ARG A 17 -4.34 -6.44 -9.89
N PHE A 18 -4.94 -5.28 -9.66
CA PHE A 18 -6.22 -5.08 -9.00
C PHE A 18 -7.28 -4.77 -10.06
N GLU A 19 -7.99 -5.78 -10.55
CA GLU A 19 -9.10 -5.59 -11.51
C GLU A 19 -10.38 -5.09 -10.80
N SER A 20 -10.48 -5.36 -9.50
CA SER A 20 -11.48 -4.82 -8.57
C SER A 20 -10.85 -4.67 -7.19
N ARG A 21 -11.65 -4.52 -6.12
CA ARG A 21 -11.16 -4.55 -4.73
C ARG A 21 -10.83 -5.98 -4.28
N VAL A 22 -9.94 -6.63 -5.02
CA VAL A 22 -9.40 -7.96 -4.69
C VAL A 22 -8.43 -7.82 -3.53
N ALA A 23 -8.48 -8.77 -2.59
CA ALA A 23 -7.55 -8.82 -1.46
C ALA A 23 -6.11 -9.04 -1.96
N MET A 24 -5.16 -8.27 -1.43
CA MET A 24 -3.76 -8.35 -1.83
C MET A 24 -3.15 -9.74 -1.51
N GLN A 25 -3.62 -10.37 -0.43
CA GLN A 25 -3.28 -11.74 -0.06
C GLN A 25 -3.52 -12.73 -1.21
N SER A 26 -4.69 -12.66 -1.85
CA SER A 26 -5.03 -13.54 -2.96
C SER A 26 -4.11 -13.30 -4.15
N LEU A 27 -3.83 -12.03 -4.49
CA LEU A 27 -2.95 -11.70 -5.62
C LEU A 27 -1.53 -12.26 -5.43
N LEU A 28 -0.96 -12.15 -4.23
CA LEU A 28 0.36 -12.72 -3.92
C LEU A 28 0.33 -14.25 -3.94
N ALA A 29 -0.73 -14.89 -3.45
CA ALA A 29 -0.83 -16.35 -3.42
C ALA A 29 -0.90 -16.99 -4.82
N TYR A 30 -1.30 -16.23 -5.85
CA TYR A 30 -1.32 -16.70 -7.24
C TYR A 30 0.02 -16.53 -7.97
N LEU A 31 0.98 -15.81 -7.40
CA LEU A 31 2.28 -15.62 -8.04
C LEU A 31 3.17 -16.86 -7.88
N PRO A 32 3.96 -17.21 -8.91
CA PRO A 32 4.95 -18.29 -8.80
C PRO A 32 5.92 -18.05 -7.65
N ASP A 33 6.39 -19.12 -7.02
CA ASP A 33 7.29 -19.11 -5.85
C ASP A 33 6.76 -18.44 -4.57
N TYR A 34 5.59 -17.81 -4.62
CA TYR A 34 4.93 -17.23 -3.46
C TYR A 34 4.00 -18.24 -2.79
N SER A 35 3.92 -18.15 -1.47
CA SER A 35 2.83 -18.78 -0.71
C SER A 35 2.40 -17.87 0.44
N VAL A 36 1.11 -17.93 0.77
CA VAL A 36 0.53 -17.15 1.87
C VAL A 36 -0.08 -18.14 2.86
N LYS A 37 0.32 -18.06 4.12
CA LYS A 37 -0.22 -18.85 5.22
C LYS A 37 -0.69 -17.89 6.31
N GLU A 38 -2.01 -17.83 6.49
CA GLU A 38 -2.66 -16.82 7.34
C GLU A 38 -2.24 -15.41 6.91
N ASP A 39 -1.53 -14.67 7.78
CA ASP A 39 -1.03 -13.34 7.50
C ASP A 39 0.44 -13.33 7.02
N ASN A 40 1.09 -14.48 6.92
CA ASN A 40 2.50 -14.58 6.57
C ASN A 40 2.69 -14.85 5.08
N VAL A 41 3.57 -14.09 4.43
CA VAL A 41 3.93 -14.23 3.03
C VAL A 41 5.33 -14.81 2.92
N TYR A 42 5.46 -15.83 2.09
CA TYR A 42 6.73 -16.52 1.83
C TYR A 42 7.07 -16.45 0.35
N PHE A 43 8.35 -16.31 0.04
CA PHE A 43 8.93 -16.49 -1.29
C PHE A 43 9.97 -17.61 -1.20
N LYS A 44 9.83 -18.67 -2.00
CA LYS A 44 10.72 -19.86 -1.95
C LYS A 44 10.92 -20.41 -0.53
N ASN A 45 9.83 -20.48 0.25
CA ASN A 45 9.78 -20.89 1.67
C ASN A 45 10.44 -19.94 2.68
N GLU A 46 11.02 -18.84 2.26
CA GLU A 46 11.52 -17.79 3.17
C GLU A 46 10.42 -16.76 3.44
N LYS A 47 10.22 -16.43 4.71
CA LYS A 47 9.22 -15.41 5.10
C LYS A 47 9.72 -14.03 4.69
N VAL A 48 8.95 -13.35 3.82
CA VAL A 48 9.35 -12.05 3.25
C VAL A 48 8.46 -10.90 3.72
N ALA A 49 7.21 -11.18 4.09
CA ALA A 49 6.27 -10.15 4.51
C ALA A 49 5.16 -10.67 5.45
N GLU A 50 4.46 -9.73 6.08
CA GLU A 50 3.34 -9.98 7.01
C GLU A 50 2.19 -9.00 6.77
N PHE A 51 0.95 -9.48 6.81
CA PHE A 51 -0.24 -8.66 6.65
C PHE A 51 -0.80 -8.14 7.99
N TYR A 52 -1.16 -6.86 8.00
CA TYR A 52 -1.68 -6.13 9.16
C TYR A 52 -2.93 -5.30 8.82
N GLY A 53 -3.67 -5.66 7.78
CA GLY A 53 -4.87 -4.92 7.37
C GLY A 53 -5.91 -4.72 8.49
N LYS A 54 -6.65 -3.61 8.42
CA LYS A 54 -7.76 -3.29 9.34
C LYS A 54 -7.30 -3.29 10.82
N ASN A 55 -8.01 -4.03 11.69
CA ASN A 55 -7.72 -4.08 13.13
C ASN A 55 -6.45 -4.84 13.49
N LYS A 56 -5.89 -5.64 12.56
CA LYS A 56 -4.67 -6.42 12.82
C LYS A 56 -3.46 -5.53 13.05
N LEU A 57 -3.40 -4.35 12.41
CA LEU A 57 -2.38 -3.34 12.70
C LEU A 57 -2.33 -3.01 14.20
N TYR A 58 -3.49 -2.82 14.82
CA TYR A 58 -3.57 -2.45 16.23
C TYR A 58 -3.29 -3.66 17.13
N LYS A 59 -3.99 -4.77 16.91
CA LYS A 59 -3.91 -5.94 17.79
C LYS A 59 -2.60 -6.72 17.65
N ASN A 60 -2.20 -7.00 16.43
CA ASN A 60 -1.15 -7.97 16.14
C ASN A 60 0.22 -7.30 15.97
N LEU A 61 0.26 -6.00 15.66
CA LEU A 61 1.52 -5.25 15.56
C LEU A 61 1.73 -4.33 16.76
N LEU A 62 0.81 -3.40 17.02
CA LEU A 62 1.03 -2.38 18.07
C LEU A 62 0.89 -2.95 19.48
N GLU A 63 -0.25 -3.54 19.82
CA GLU A 63 -0.53 -4.09 21.15
C GLU A 63 0.47 -5.23 21.49
N ALA A 64 0.79 -6.08 20.51
CA ALA A 64 1.80 -7.13 20.66
C ALA A 64 3.22 -6.59 20.96
N ASN A 65 3.50 -5.33 20.63
CA ASN A 65 4.75 -4.64 20.95
C ASN A 65 4.59 -3.59 22.06
N ASN A 66 3.53 -3.70 22.88
CA ASN A 66 3.23 -2.80 24.01
C ASN A 66 3.07 -1.32 23.60
N ILE A 67 2.51 -1.05 22.42
CA ILE A 67 2.17 0.30 21.97
C ILE A 67 0.67 0.50 22.07
N ASP A 68 0.25 1.44 22.91
CA ASP A 68 -1.12 1.98 22.88
C ASP A 68 -1.19 3.09 21.82
N TYR A 69 -2.06 2.90 20.83
CA TYR A 69 -2.26 3.89 19.78
C TYR A 69 -2.82 5.22 20.31
N SER A 70 -3.59 5.18 21.41
CA SER A 70 -4.30 6.34 21.95
C SER A 70 -3.37 7.37 22.58
N ASP A 71 -2.17 6.95 22.99
CA ASP A 71 -1.10 7.83 23.44
C ASP A 71 -0.44 8.61 22.28
N ILE A 72 -0.61 8.15 21.04
CA ILE A 72 0.07 8.71 19.86
C ILE A 72 -0.91 9.46 18.96
N ILE A 73 -2.08 8.88 18.68
CA ILE A 73 -3.11 9.47 17.82
C ILE A 73 -4.49 9.35 18.45
N SER A 74 -5.37 10.31 18.13
CA SER A 74 -6.69 10.41 18.75
C SER A 74 -7.75 9.47 18.16
N LYS A 75 -7.47 8.77 17.05
CA LYS A 75 -8.43 7.86 16.40
C LYS A 75 -7.73 6.79 15.56
N LYS A 76 -8.23 5.55 15.62
CA LYS A 76 -7.75 4.45 14.75
C LYS A 76 -8.00 4.79 13.27
N LEU A 77 -6.98 4.53 12.45
CA LEU A 77 -6.99 4.57 11.01
C LEU A 77 -6.95 3.12 10.51
N LEU A 78 -8.03 2.66 9.91
CA LEU A 78 -8.13 1.29 9.40
C LEU A 78 -7.80 1.29 7.91
N PRO A 79 -6.62 0.79 7.51
CA PRO A 79 -6.26 0.74 6.10
C PRO A 79 -7.02 -0.40 5.40
N ASP A 80 -7.28 -0.24 4.09
CA ASP A 80 -7.87 -1.30 3.27
C ASP A 80 -6.94 -2.51 3.29
N GLU A 81 -5.66 -2.28 3.00
CA GLU A 81 -4.58 -3.27 3.04
C GLU A 81 -3.36 -2.68 3.77
N ALA A 82 -2.66 -3.52 4.52
CA ALA A 82 -1.38 -3.15 5.13
C ALA A 82 -0.45 -4.35 5.13
N ILE A 83 0.77 -4.18 4.60
CA ILE A 83 1.77 -5.24 4.48
C ILE A 83 3.13 -4.74 4.96
N LEU A 84 3.70 -5.43 5.93
CA LEU A 84 5.04 -5.18 6.45
C LEU A 84 6.03 -6.03 5.66
N ILE A 85 6.91 -5.37 4.91
CA ILE A 85 8.04 -6.03 4.26
C ILE A 85 9.17 -6.13 5.27
N LEU A 86 9.61 -7.36 5.54
CA LEU A 86 10.56 -7.65 6.61
C LEU A 86 11.95 -7.09 6.25
N THR A 87 12.35 -7.26 4.99
CA THR A 87 13.57 -6.66 4.45
C THR A 87 13.42 -5.13 4.44
N GLY A 88 14.25 -4.45 5.23
CA GLY A 88 14.22 -2.98 5.34
C GLY A 88 13.12 -2.42 6.23
N LYS A 89 12.34 -3.27 6.92
CA LYS A 89 11.30 -2.90 7.91
C LYS A 89 10.40 -1.75 7.44
N THR A 90 9.69 -1.97 6.34
CA THR A 90 8.80 -0.96 5.75
C THR A 90 7.36 -1.47 5.70
N LEU A 91 6.45 -0.78 6.36
CA LEU A 91 5.01 -1.00 6.30
C LEU A 91 4.42 -0.18 5.14
N TYR A 92 3.80 -0.89 4.20
CA TYR A 92 3.04 -0.28 3.13
C TYR A 92 1.58 -0.22 3.54
N ILE A 93 1.04 0.99 3.62
CA ILE A 93 -0.39 1.24 3.79
C ILE A 93 -0.97 1.43 2.41
N ILE A 94 -1.89 0.55 2.01
CA ILE A 94 -2.43 0.52 0.66
C ILE A 94 -3.92 0.80 0.73
N GLU A 95 -4.37 1.82 0.00
CA GLU A 95 -5.77 2.21 -0.07
C GLU A 95 -6.27 2.15 -1.51
N ILE A 96 -7.30 1.33 -1.74
CA ILE A 96 -7.84 1.07 -3.07
C ILE A 96 -8.99 2.03 -3.32
N LYS A 97 -8.86 2.89 -4.33
CA LYS A 97 -9.86 3.89 -4.72
C LYS A 97 -10.25 3.68 -6.18
N PHE A 98 -11.32 2.93 -6.38
CA PHE A 98 -11.96 2.74 -7.68
C PHE A 98 -13.29 3.46 -7.71
N GLN A 99 -13.55 4.17 -8.81
CA GLN A 99 -14.72 5.04 -8.98
C GLN A 99 -15.22 5.01 -10.42
N GLU A 100 -16.53 5.17 -10.58
CA GLU A 100 -17.21 5.16 -11.90
C GLU A 100 -18.09 6.41 -12.12
N VAL A 101 -18.41 7.14 -11.05
CA VAL A 101 -19.21 8.36 -11.07
C VAL A 101 -18.61 9.39 -10.11
N SER A 102 -18.81 10.68 -10.36
CA SER A 102 -18.32 11.75 -9.47
C SER A 102 -18.93 11.61 -8.06
N GLY A 103 -18.15 11.93 -7.02
CA GLY A 103 -18.61 11.76 -5.64
C GLY A 103 -17.55 12.08 -4.58
N SER A 104 -17.89 11.86 -3.31
CA SER A 104 -17.06 12.22 -2.13
C SER A 104 -15.68 11.54 -2.04
N VAL A 105 -15.31 10.72 -3.01
CA VAL A 105 -13.99 10.10 -3.09
C VAL A 105 -12.95 11.07 -3.67
N ASP A 106 -13.40 12.06 -4.47
CA ASP A 106 -12.54 13.03 -5.14
C ASP A 106 -11.75 13.89 -4.12
N GLU A 107 -12.38 14.29 -3.02
CA GLU A 107 -11.75 15.06 -1.93
C GLU A 107 -10.77 14.21 -1.09
N LYS A 108 -11.00 12.89 -1.02
CA LYS A 108 -10.27 12.02 -0.09
C LYS A 108 -8.82 11.80 -0.47
N LEU A 109 -8.46 11.95 -1.75
CA LEU A 109 -7.06 11.83 -2.20
C LEU A 109 -6.14 12.87 -1.54
N GLN A 110 -6.69 14.02 -1.15
CA GLN A 110 -5.94 15.10 -0.48
C GLN A 110 -5.59 14.75 0.98
N THR A 111 -6.25 13.76 1.57
CA THR A 111 -6.06 13.39 3.00
C THR A 111 -4.84 12.50 3.25
N CYS A 112 -4.15 12.06 2.20
CA CYS A 112 -3.01 11.14 2.31
C CYS A 112 -1.89 11.68 3.20
N ASP A 113 -1.53 12.97 3.09
CA ASP A 113 -0.45 13.56 3.90
C ASP A 113 -0.73 13.37 5.40
N PHE A 114 -1.92 13.80 5.84
CA PHE A 114 -2.29 13.71 7.25
C PHE A 114 -2.28 12.27 7.76
N LYS A 115 -2.88 11.34 7.01
CA LYS A 115 -2.87 9.91 7.36
C LYS A 115 -1.45 9.34 7.39
N ASN A 116 -0.62 9.67 6.41
CA ASN A 116 0.76 9.21 6.32
C ASN A 116 1.57 9.68 7.53
N ARG A 117 1.43 10.94 7.95
CA ARG A 117 2.07 11.46 9.17
C ARG A 117 1.60 10.72 10.43
N GLN A 118 0.30 10.42 10.54
CA GLN A 118 -0.23 9.66 11.67
C GLN A 118 0.35 8.25 11.72
N TYR A 119 0.40 7.53 10.60
CA TYR A 119 1.03 6.21 10.55
C TYR A 119 2.53 6.27 10.87
N ASN A 120 3.27 7.26 10.36
CA ASN A 120 4.68 7.42 10.69
C ASN A 120 4.89 7.62 12.20
N ARG A 121 4.06 8.43 12.86
CA ARG A 121 4.11 8.61 14.32
C ARG A 121 3.78 7.32 15.08
N LEU A 122 2.77 6.58 14.63
CA LEU A 122 2.38 5.29 15.23
C LEU A 122 3.49 4.24 15.17
N LEU A 123 4.23 4.19 14.06
CA LEU A 123 5.19 3.12 13.75
C LEU A 123 6.63 3.52 14.12
N ALA A 124 6.88 4.80 14.44
CA ALA A 124 8.17 5.32 14.85
C ALA A 124 8.79 4.59 16.06
N PRO A 125 8.05 4.24 17.13
CA PRO A 125 8.62 3.50 18.27
C PRO A 125 9.15 2.11 17.90
N LEU A 126 8.65 1.51 16.82
CA LEU A 126 9.11 0.21 16.31
C LEU A 126 10.27 0.33 15.30
N GLY A 127 10.67 1.56 14.95
CA GLY A 127 11.64 1.82 13.89
C GLY A 127 11.16 1.35 12.51
N ILE A 128 9.85 1.23 12.30
CA ILE A 128 9.25 0.79 11.04
C ILE A 128 9.00 2.01 10.16
N LYS A 129 9.51 1.98 8.93
CA LYS A 129 9.24 3.01 7.91
C LYS A 129 7.83 2.83 7.37
N VAL A 130 7.15 3.93 7.00
CA VAL A 130 5.82 3.87 6.40
C VAL A 130 5.85 4.41 4.97
N LYS A 131 5.17 3.71 4.06
CA LYS A 131 4.82 4.24 2.73
C LYS A 131 3.32 4.14 2.54
N TYR A 132 2.68 5.28 2.27
CA TYR A 132 1.24 5.34 2.00
C TYR A 132 1.00 5.37 0.49
N VAL A 133 0.17 4.44 0.00
CA VAL A 133 0.02 4.15 -1.43
C VAL A 133 -1.46 4.08 -1.80
N TYR A 134 -1.84 4.78 -2.87
CA TYR A 134 -3.13 4.60 -3.51
C TYR A 134 -3.05 3.62 -4.69
N ILE A 135 -4.04 2.75 -4.80
CA ILE A 135 -4.32 2.01 -6.04
C ILE A 135 -5.57 2.62 -6.68
N LEU A 136 -5.40 3.20 -7.86
CA LEU A 136 -6.41 3.97 -8.59
C LEU A 136 -6.85 3.23 -9.85
N ASN A 137 -8.09 3.46 -10.30
CA ASN A 137 -8.57 3.01 -11.61
C ASN A 137 -8.48 4.14 -12.66
N GLU A 138 -8.87 3.87 -13.92
CA GLU A 138 -8.82 4.83 -15.04
C GLU A 138 -9.55 6.15 -14.75
N TRP A 139 -10.56 6.15 -13.87
CA TRP A 139 -11.32 7.35 -13.52
C TRP A 139 -10.45 8.52 -13.08
N PHE A 140 -9.40 8.23 -12.29
CA PHE A 140 -8.49 9.25 -11.77
C PHE A 140 -7.44 9.73 -12.78
N LYS A 141 -7.49 9.24 -14.03
CA LYS A 141 -6.65 9.78 -15.12
C LYS A 141 -7.23 11.01 -15.80
N LYS A 142 -8.47 11.41 -15.46
CA LYS A 142 -9.07 12.62 -16.01
C LYS A 142 -8.21 13.86 -15.67
N PRO A 143 -8.17 14.87 -16.56
CA PRO A 143 -7.34 16.06 -16.36
C PRO A 143 -7.57 16.79 -15.04
N GLU A 144 -8.80 16.77 -14.52
CA GLU A 144 -9.18 17.40 -13.24
C GLU A 144 -8.42 16.84 -12.02
N TYR A 145 -7.90 15.62 -12.08
CA TYR A 145 -7.14 15.02 -10.97
C TYR A 145 -5.65 15.33 -11.01
N LYS A 146 -5.16 16.01 -12.06
CA LYS A 146 -3.72 16.29 -12.23
C LYS A 146 -3.11 16.98 -11.02
N ASP A 147 -3.80 17.96 -10.44
CA ASP A 147 -3.28 18.74 -9.32
C ASP A 147 -3.23 17.91 -8.03
N VAL A 148 -4.27 17.12 -7.75
CA VAL A 148 -4.27 16.25 -6.56
C VAL A 148 -3.25 15.12 -6.68
N LEU A 149 -3.07 14.53 -7.85
CA LEU A 149 -2.04 13.50 -8.07
C LEU A 149 -0.63 14.08 -7.89
N LYS A 150 -0.39 15.29 -8.41
CA LYS A 150 0.88 16.00 -8.18
C LYS A 150 1.08 16.33 -6.70
N TYR A 151 0.01 16.67 -5.99
CA TYR A 151 0.06 16.90 -4.55
C TYR A 151 0.43 15.62 -3.79
N VAL A 152 -0.22 14.48 -4.09
CA VAL A 152 0.09 13.16 -3.51
C VAL A 152 1.58 12.85 -3.61
N ASP A 153 2.18 13.01 -4.79
CA ASP A 153 3.62 12.81 -4.99
C ASP A 153 4.47 13.79 -4.15
N SER A 154 4.06 15.06 -4.10
CA SER A 154 4.81 16.12 -3.41
C SER A 154 4.88 15.93 -1.88
N VAL A 155 3.91 15.23 -1.29
CA VAL A 155 3.84 14.97 0.15
C VAL A 155 4.41 13.59 0.53
N GLY A 156 5.09 12.91 -0.40
CA GLY A 156 5.70 11.61 -0.15
C GLY A 156 4.70 10.47 0.00
N CYS A 157 3.49 10.62 -0.54
CA CYS A 157 2.57 9.52 -0.79
C CYS A 157 2.75 9.05 -2.23
N TYR A 158 2.26 7.84 -2.52
CA TYR A 158 2.45 7.20 -3.82
C TYR A 158 1.10 6.82 -4.41
N TYR A 159 1.05 6.69 -5.73
CA TYR A 159 -0.12 6.13 -6.39
C TYR A 159 0.29 5.26 -7.58
N PHE A 160 -0.52 4.24 -7.86
CA PHE A 160 -0.39 3.40 -9.04
C PHE A 160 -1.77 3.15 -9.66
N PHE A 161 -1.82 2.98 -10.98
CA PHE A 161 -3.06 2.66 -11.68
C PHE A 161 -3.15 1.15 -11.91
N TYR A 162 -4.15 0.52 -11.30
CA TYR A 162 -4.46 -0.92 -11.33
C TYR A 162 -3.37 -1.87 -10.84
N GLU A 163 -2.08 -1.54 -10.96
CA GLU A 163 -0.98 -2.47 -10.75
C GLU A 163 0.02 -1.91 -9.75
N LEU A 164 0.29 -2.65 -8.68
CA LEU A 164 1.31 -2.32 -7.69
C LEU A 164 2.58 -3.15 -7.96
N PRO A 165 3.70 -2.55 -8.40
CA PRO A 165 4.92 -3.31 -8.72
C PRO A 165 5.51 -4.01 -7.49
N LEU A 166 5.93 -5.28 -7.62
CA LEU A 166 6.62 -6.01 -6.53
C LEU A 166 7.95 -5.33 -6.16
N SER A 167 8.67 -4.83 -7.17
CA SER A 167 9.90 -4.08 -6.99
C SER A 167 9.72 -2.80 -6.16
N PHE A 168 8.57 -2.12 -6.26
CA PHE A 168 8.26 -0.97 -5.42
C PHE A 168 8.09 -1.36 -3.94
N LEU A 169 7.50 -2.53 -3.68
CA LEU A 169 7.40 -3.10 -2.34
C LEU A 169 8.76 -3.57 -1.81
N GLY A 170 9.72 -3.86 -2.68
CA GLY A 170 10.98 -4.53 -2.34
C GLY A 170 10.80 -6.04 -2.19
N LEU A 171 9.77 -6.59 -2.84
CA LEU A 171 9.52 -8.02 -2.90
C LEU A 171 10.27 -8.66 -4.08
N PRO A 172 10.76 -9.91 -3.95
CA PRO A 172 11.37 -10.63 -5.06
C PRO A 172 10.45 -10.77 -6.27
N GLU A 173 11.02 -10.74 -7.48
CA GLU A 173 10.27 -11.06 -8.69
C GLU A 173 10.43 -12.56 -9.02
N PRO A 174 9.35 -13.30 -9.27
CA PRO A 174 9.45 -14.70 -9.68
C PRO A 174 10.20 -14.80 -11.02
N VAL A 175 11.09 -15.78 -11.12
CA VAL A 175 11.80 -16.06 -12.39
C VAL A 175 10.86 -16.87 -13.28
N LYS A 176 10.76 -16.48 -14.55
CA LYS A 176 9.96 -17.21 -15.57
C LYS A 176 10.54 -18.57 -15.89
#